data_AF-A0A1J3FAA4-F1
#
_entry.id   AF-A0A1J3FAA4-F1
#
_cell.length_a   1.000
_cell.length_b   1.000
_cell.length_c   1.000
_cell.angle_alpha   90.00
_cell.angle_beta   90.00
_cell.angle_gamma   90.00
#
_symmetry.space_group_name_H-M   'P 1'
#
loop_
_entity.id
_entity.type
_entity.pdbx_description
1 polymer ?
#
loop_
_entity_poly.entity_id
_entity_poly.type
_entity_poly.pdbx_seq_one_letter_code
_entity_poly.pdbx_strand_id
1 'polypeptide(L)' 'IRHLVWGLTDIGIFNVFIDRDEWWGRDLNHIFTCIEESTIALAIFSPGYPETEWCLDELVKMKERANEKKLLVIPIF' A
#
# COMPACT_ATOMS: atom_id res chain seq x y z
N ILE A 1 3.51 11.81 2.65
CA ILE A 1 2.28 11.01 2.91
C ILE A 1 1.27 11.67 3.86
N ARG A 2 1.67 12.38 4.93
CA ARG A 2 0.73 12.94 5.94
C ARG A 2 -0.47 13.72 5.38
N HIS A 3 -0.25 14.61 4.40
CA HIS A 3 -1.33 15.39 3.78
C HIS A 3 -2.29 14.56 2.92
N LEU A 4 -1.77 13.52 2.26
CA LEU A 4 -2.57 12.58 1.47
C LEU A 4 -3.49 11.76 2.37
N VAL A 5 -2.93 11.21 3.45
CA VAL A 5 -3.69 10.47 4.45
C VAL A 5 -4.79 11.34 5.02
N TRP A 6 -4.44 12.56 5.45
CA TRP A 6 -5.42 13.47 6.02
C TRP A 6 -6.55 13.75 5.04
N GLY A 7 -6.24 14.09 3.79
CA GLY A 7 -7.28 14.32 2.75
C GLY A 7 -8.18 13.12 2.48
N LEU A 8 -7.65 11.89 2.55
CA LEU A 8 -8.45 10.67 2.36
C LEU A 8 -9.32 10.33 3.57
N THR A 9 -8.83 10.60 4.78
CA THR A 9 -9.55 10.31 6.04
C THR A 9 -10.54 11.41 6.44
N ASP A 10 -10.24 12.68 6.13
CA ASP A 10 -11.04 13.85 6.54
C ASP A 10 -12.40 13.88 5.83
N ILE A 11 -12.45 13.30 4.63
CA ILE A 11 -13.69 13.13 3.85
C ILE A 11 -14.57 12.00 4.44
N GLY A 12 -14.03 11.15 5.33
CA GLY A 12 -14.77 10.08 6.02
C GLY A 12 -15.20 8.90 5.15
N ILE A 13 -14.75 8.84 3.90
CA ILE A 13 -15.19 7.85 2.90
C ILE A 13 -14.28 6.62 2.85
N PHE A 14 -13.00 6.74 3.24
CA PHE A 14 -12.03 5.65 3.07
C PHE A 14 -11.42 5.21 4.40
N ASN A 15 -11.47 3.90 4.66
CA ASN A 15 -10.57 3.27 5.62
C ASN A 15 -9.18 3.22 4.97
N VAL A 16 -8.22 3.94 5.53
CA VAL A 16 -6.86 4.03 4.99
C VAL A 16 -5.93 3.19 5.86
N PHE A 17 -5.37 2.13 5.26
CA PHE A 17 -4.21 1.45 5.80
C PHE A 17 -2.94 2.13 5.29
N ILE A 18 -1.98 2.36 6.18
CA ILE A 18 -0.68 2.94 5.83
C ILE A 18 0.35 1.94 6.32
N ASP A 19 1.14 1.42 5.38
CA ASP A 19 2.34 0.71 5.74
C ASP A 19 3.30 1.72 6.38
N ARG A 20 3.48 1.60 7.70
CA ARG A 20 4.48 2.36 8.43
C ARG A 20 5.67 1.44 8.50
N ASP A 21 6.76 1.85 7.89
CA ASP A 21 8.04 1.13 7.91
C ASP A 21 8.60 1.04 9.34
N GLU A 22 7.98 0.26 10.21
CA GLU A 22 8.48 -0.06 11.54
C GLU A 22 9.30 -1.33 11.39
N TRP A 23 10.61 -1.13 11.26
CA TRP A 23 11.62 -2.16 10.96
C TRP A 23 11.72 -3.28 12.02
N TRP A 24 11.04 -3.14 13.16
CA TRP A 24 10.95 -4.16 14.20
C TRP A 24 9.51 -4.59 14.42
N GLY A 25 9.15 -5.77 13.89
CA GLY A 25 7.85 -6.41 14.15
C GLY A 25 6.81 -6.28 13.04
N ARG A 26 7.21 -5.91 11.81
CA ARG A 26 6.29 -5.86 10.67
C ARG A 26 5.74 -7.26 10.35
N ASP A 27 4.43 -7.42 10.46
CA ASP A 27 3.75 -8.66 10.08
C ASP A 27 3.40 -8.60 8.59
N LEU A 28 4.26 -9.19 7.75
CA LEU A 28 4.05 -9.27 6.31
C LEU A 28 2.73 -9.95 5.95
N ASN A 29 2.25 -10.89 6.77
CA ASN A 29 0.95 -11.51 6.53
C ASN A 29 -0.17 -10.50 6.69
N HIS A 30 -0.07 -9.60 7.67
CA HIS A 30 -1.05 -8.54 7.86
C HIS A 30 -1.11 -7.61 6.65
N ILE A 31 0.04 -7.22 6.10
CA ILE A 31 0.11 -6.36 4.90
C ILE A 31 -0.51 -7.05 3.69
N PHE A 32 -0.17 -8.32 3.46
CA PHE A 32 -0.77 -9.07 2.37
C PHE A 32 -2.28 -9.20 2.54
N THR A 33 -2.77 -9.53 3.75
CA THR A 33 -4.21 -9.54 4.03
C THR A 33 -4.85 -8.18 3.73
N CYS A 34 -4.24 -7.07 4.14
CA CYS A 34 -4.74 -5.73 3.82
C CYS A 34 -4.79 -5.47 2.31
N ILE A 35 -3.78 -5.88 1.55
CA ILE A 35 -3.78 -5.76 0.08
C ILE A 35 -4.89 -6.61 -0.53
N GLU A 36 -5.15 -7.79 0.03
CA GLU A 36 -6.20 -8.69 -0.44
C GLU A 36 -7.62 -8.18 -0.16
N GLU A 37 -7.83 -7.47 0.96
CA GLU A 37 -9.11 -6.89 1.34
C GLU A 37 -9.34 -5.48 0.75
N SER A 38 -8.30 -4.86 0.22
CA SER A 38 -8.36 -3.51 -0.35
C SER A 38 -8.98 -3.50 -1.74
N THR A 39 -9.71 -2.42 -2.06
CA THR A 39 -10.24 -2.16 -3.40
C THR A 39 -9.35 -1.20 -4.21
N ILE A 40 -8.59 -0.34 -3.51
CA ILE A 40 -7.66 0.63 -4.08
C ILE A 40 -6.33 0.55 -3.33
N ALA A 41 -5.22 0.49 -4.06
CA ALA A 41 -3.88 0.61 -3.51
C ALA A 41 -3.14 1.78 -4.17
N LEU A 42 -2.48 2.60 -3.36
CA LEU A 42 -1.64 3.71 -3.82
C LEU A 42 -0.17 3.29 -3.70
N ALA A 43 0.50 3.07 -4.83
CA ALA A 43 1.92 2.75 -4.86
C ALA A 43 2.73 4.05 -4.98
N ILE A 44 3.33 4.49 -3.86
CA ILE A 44 4.04 5.77 -3.79
C ILE A 44 5.53 5.51 -3.94
N PHE A 45 6.05 5.74 -5.16
CA PHE A 45 7.46 5.60 -5.45
C PHE A 45 8.24 6.78 -4.88
N SER A 46 9.39 6.48 -4.31
CA SER A 46 10.37 7.47 -3.84
C SER A 46 11.77 6.90 -4.06
N PRO A 47 12.84 7.73 -4.02
CA PRO A 47 14.20 7.23 -4.16
C PRO A 47 14.56 6.11 -3.17
N GLY A 48 13.96 6.12 -1.97
CA GLY A 48 14.15 5.09 -0.94
C GLY A 48 13.24 3.86 -1.07
N TYR A 49 12.28 3.87 -2.00
CA TYR A 49 11.33 2.77 -2.20
C TYR A 49 11.98 1.42 -2.58
N PRO A 50 13.00 1.36 -3.46
CA PRO A 50 13.69 0.10 -3.76
C PRO A 50 14.76 -0.27 -2.73
N GLU A 51 14.96 0.53 -1.67
CA GLU A 51 15.99 0.26 -0.66
C GLU A 51 15.58 -0.84 0.34
N THR A 52 14.29 -1.20 0.37
CA THR A 52 13.75 -2.29 1.19
C THR A 52 13.23 -3.41 0.29
N GLU A 53 13.75 -4.63 0.43
CA GLU A 53 13.29 -5.80 -0.34
C GLU A 53 11.77 -6.00 -0.23
N TRP A 54 11.18 -5.63 0.91
CA TRP A 54 9.77 -5.80 1.21
C TRP A 54 8.85 -4.88 0.40
N CYS A 55 9.27 -3.66 0.06
CA CYS A 55 8.47 -2.78 -0.81
C CYS A 55 8.28 -3.38 -2.21
N LEU A 56 9.22 -4.20 -2.68
CA LEU A 56 9.08 -4.92 -3.95
C LEU A 56 8.12 -6.10 -3.85
N ASP A 57 8.13 -6.85 -2.74
CA ASP A 57 7.21 -7.96 -2.51
C ASP A 57 5.75 -7.48 -2.43
N GLU A 58 5.52 -6.36 -1.75
CA GLU A 58 4.21 -5.69 -1.72
C GLU A 58 3.74 -5.31 -3.11
N LEU A 59 4.63 -4.72 -3.93
CA LEU A 59 4.33 -4.32 -5.29
C LEU A 59 3.98 -5.53 -6.18
N VAL A 60 4.67 -6.65 -6.00
CA VAL A 60 4.36 -7.91 -6.68
C VAL A 60 2.95 -8.37 -6.32
N LYS A 61 2.60 -8.41 -5.03
CA LYS A 61 1.27 -8.81 -4.57
C LYS A 61 0.16 -7.88 -5.09
N MET A 62 0.39 -6.56 -5.08
CA MET A 62 -0.54 -5.59 -5.66
C MET A 62 -0.74 -5.83 -7.16
N LYS A 63 0.34 -6.12 -7.90
CA LYS A 63 0.28 -6.42 -9.33
C LYS A 63 -0.52 -7.69 -9.62
N GLU A 64 -0.35 -8.74 -8.81
CA GLU A 64 -1.15 -9.97 -8.92
C GLU A 64 -2.64 -9.67 -8.76
N ARG A 65 -3.03 -8.94 -7.69
CA ARG A 65 -4.43 -8.57 -7.46
C ARG A 65 -5.00 -7.64 -8.54
N ALA A 66 -4.18 -6.76 -9.10
CA ALA A 66 -4.56 -5.90 -10.21
C ALA A 66 -4.83 -6.71 -11.49
N ASN A 67 -4.00 -7.71 -11.78
CA ASN A 67 -4.21 -8.62 -12.91
C ASN A 67 -5.50 -9.44 -12.77
N GLU A 68 -5.85 -9.82 -11.53
CA GLU A 68 -7.12 -10.46 -11.20
C GLU A 68 -8.33 -9.50 -11.27
N LYS A 69 -8.11 -8.21 -11.55
CA LYS A 69 -9.12 -7.12 -11.50
C LYS A 69 -9.81 -6.97 -10.15
N LYS A 70 -9.14 -7.38 -9.06
CA LYS A 70 -9.65 -7.27 -7.69
C LYS A 70 -9.17 -6.01 -6.97
N LEU A 71 -8.08 -5.41 -7.44
CA LEU A 71 -7.46 -4.24 -6.85
C LEU A 71 -7.16 -3.19 -7.92
N LEU A 72 -7.58 -1.95 -7.69
CA LEU A 72 -7.14 -0.81 -8.50
C LEU A 72 -5.83 -0.26 -7.93
N VAL A 73 -4.74 -0.38 -8.69
CA VAL A 73 -3.44 0.16 -8.28
C VAL A 73 -3.20 1.50 -8.97
N ILE A 74 -2.95 2.54 -8.19
CA ILE A 74 -2.65 3.90 -8.68
C ILE A 74 -1.20 4.22 -8.31
N PRO A 75 -0.28 4.32 -9.29
CA PRO A 75 1.09 4.71 -9.04
C PRO A 75 1.19 6.23 -8.83
N ILE A 76 2.01 6.65 -7.87
CA ILE A 76 2.38 8.04 -7.59
C ILE A 76 3.91 8.12 -7.66
N PHE A 77 4.43 9.01 -8.49
CA PHE A 77 5.86 9.20 -8.75
C PHE A 77 6.35 10.54 -8.17
#